data_AF-A0A960WST2-F1
#
_entry.id   AF-A0A960WST2-F1
#
_cell.length_a   1.000
_cell.length_b   1.000
_cell.length_c   1.000
_cell.angle_alpha   90.00
_cell.angle_beta   90.00
_cell.angle_gamma   90.00
#
_symmetry.space_group_name_H-M   'P 1'
#
loop_
_entity.id
_entity.type
_entity.pdbx_description
1 polymer ?
#
loop_
_entity_poly.entity_id
_entity_poly.type
_entity_poly.pdbx_seq_one_letter_code
_entity_poly.pdbx_strand_id
1 'polypeptide(L)'
;MKPLISNPALPLRTFLRPIRALMLVLLALSLIGWVSAEPPKGRLLASQCFQCHGTNGQAVGGFESISGKSARELFEELSEMSKRRPEGIMDLQARGYTPDQLRQISEYLATLPRSGNDDNNGSLVEKVKTERKEQQAKKRNRLKARRERARSRKTRR
;
A
#
# COMPACT_ATOMS: atom_id res chain seq x y z
N MET A 1 -30.03 -76.79 45.76
CA MET A 1 -29.41 -76.09 44.61
C MET A 1 -29.87 -74.64 44.61
N LYS A 2 -28.96 -73.68 44.86
CA LYS A 2 -29.17 -72.23 44.72
C LYS A 2 -27.91 -71.66 44.07
N PRO A 3 -27.97 -70.93 42.95
CA PRO A 3 -26.79 -70.29 42.40
C PRO A 3 -26.55 -68.94 43.10
N LEU A 4 -25.34 -68.76 43.63
CA LEU A 4 -24.81 -67.47 44.08
C LEU A 4 -24.34 -66.70 42.84
N ILE A 5 -25.13 -65.72 42.40
CA ILE A 5 -24.69 -64.74 41.39
C ILE A 5 -24.24 -63.49 42.17
N SER A 6 -22.93 -63.38 42.39
CA SER A 6 -22.29 -62.20 42.95
C SER A 6 -22.07 -61.16 41.85
N ASN A 7 -22.88 -60.10 41.85
CA ASN A 7 -22.63 -58.90 41.05
C ASN A 7 -21.66 -57.97 41.79
N PRO A 8 -20.44 -57.70 41.30
CA PRO A 8 -19.59 -56.68 41.87
C PRO A 8 -20.09 -55.30 41.44
N ALA A 9 -20.80 -54.61 42.32
CA ALA A 9 -21.15 -53.20 42.14
C ALA A 9 -19.87 -52.35 42.19
N LEU A 10 -19.31 -52.04 41.03
CA LEU A 10 -18.22 -51.08 40.91
C LEU A 10 -18.72 -49.69 41.36
N PRO A 11 -17.99 -48.97 42.23
CA PRO A 11 -18.47 -47.71 42.80
C PRO A 11 -18.42 -46.62 41.72
N LEU A 12 -19.61 -46.17 41.28
CA LEU A 12 -19.82 -45.09 40.29
C LEU A 12 -18.97 -43.82 40.53
N ARG A 13 -18.48 -43.62 41.75
CA ARG A 13 -17.64 -42.49 42.18
C ARG A 13 -16.23 -42.48 41.57
N THR A 14 -15.69 -43.61 41.12
CA THR A 14 -14.35 -43.67 40.51
C THR A 14 -14.31 -43.14 39.08
N PHE A 15 -15.41 -43.27 38.33
CA PHE A 15 -15.51 -42.80 36.94
C PHE A 15 -15.72 -41.29 36.79
N LEU A 16 -16.24 -40.58 37.82
CA LEU A 16 -16.48 -39.13 37.77
C LEU A 16 -15.22 -38.27 38.02
N ARG A 17 -14.15 -38.86 38.55
CA ARG A 17 -12.89 -38.16 38.84
C ARG A 17 -12.10 -37.74 37.59
N PRO A 18 -11.87 -38.61 36.57
CA PRO A 18 -11.16 -38.19 35.37
C PRO A 18 -11.94 -37.18 34.54
N ILE A 19 -13.29 -37.25 34.56
CA ILE A 19 -14.16 -36.32 33.83
C ILE A 19 -14.06 -34.89 34.40
N ARG A 20 -14.02 -34.76 35.73
CA ARG A 20 -13.83 -33.45 36.38
C ARG A 20 -12.43 -32.87 36.13
N ALA A 21 -11.40 -33.71 36.16
CA ALA A 21 -10.04 -33.28 35.84
C ALA A 21 -9.94 -32.81 34.37
N LEU A 22 -10.55 -33.53 33.44
CA LEU A 22 -10.58 -33.17 32.02
C LEU A 22 -11.30 -31.83 31.78
N MET A 23 -12.44 -31.62 32.43
CA MET A 23 -13.19 -30.35 32.33
C MET A 23 -12.39 -29.15 32.86
N LEU A 24 -11.65 -29.32 33.95
CA LEU A 24 -10.80 -28.25 34.50
C LEU A 24 -9.60 -27.95 33.60
N VAL A 25 -9.02 -28.97 32.97
CA VAL A 25 -7.93 -28.79 31.99
C VAL A 25 -8.43 -28.08 30.73
N LEU A 26 -9.61 -28.45 30.22
CA LEU A 26 -10.22 -27.78 29.06
C LEU A 26 -10.61 -26.33 29.36
N LEU A 27 -11.12 -26.05 30.57
CA LEU A 27 -11.41 -24.68 31.01
C LEU A 27 -10.12 -23.85 31.11
N ALA A 28 -9.04 -24.42 31.65
CA ALA A 28 -7.74 -23.76 31.76
C ALA A 28 -7.12 -23.45 30.38
N LEU A 29 -7.29 -24.34 29.39
CA LEU A 29 -6.81 -24.11 28.02
C LEU A 29 -7.55 -22.97 27.32
N SER A 30 -8.81 -22.71 27.68
CA SER A 30 -9.60 -21.59 27.14
C SER A 30 -9.15 -20.21 27.63
N LEU A 31 -8.28 -20.12 28.65
CA LEU A 31 -7.71 -18.86 29.14
C LEU A 31 -6.42 -18.45 28.41
N ILE A 32 -5.93 -19.25 27.48
CA ILE A 32 -4.81 -18.87 26.61
C ILE A 32 -5.35 -17.82 25.62
N GLY A 33 -5.22 -16.55 25.97
CA GLY A 33 -5.65 -15.43 25.14
C GLY A 33 -4.97 -15.46 23.76
N TRP A 34 -5.74 -15.14 22.71
CA TRP A 34 -5.19 -14.94 21.37
C TRP A 34 -4.40 -13.63 21.36
N VAL A 35 -3.08 -13.71 21.23
CA VAL A 35 -2.27 -12.55 20.87
C VAL A 35 -2.46 -12.30 19.37
N SER A 36 -3.26 -11.30 19.02
CA SER A 36 -3.36 -10.87 17.63
C SER A 36 -2.17 -9.97 17.29
N ALA A 37 -1.51 -10.24 16.17
CA ALA A 37 -0.55 -9.31 15.61
C ALA A 37 -1.30 -8.04 15.16
N GLU A 38 -0.87 -6.88 15.65
CA GLU A 38 -1.39 -5.58 15.20
C GLU A 38 -1.21 -5.50 13.67
N PRO A 39 -2.27 -5.16 12.91
CA PRO A 39 -2.11 -4.95 11.48
C PRO A 39 -1.09 -3.83 11.23
N PRO A 40 -0.32 -3.89 10.12
CA PRO A 40 0.58 -2.80 9.74
C PRO A 40 -0.14 -1.46 9.78
N LYS A 41 0.51 -0.45 10.37
CA LYS A 41 -0.04 0.92 10.42
C LYS A 41 -0.45 1.36 9.01
N GLY A 42 -1.57 2.06 8.90
CA GLY A 42 -2.09 2.51 7.60
C GLY A 42 -2.80 1.45 6.76
N ARG A 43 -2.70 0.14 7.06
CA ARG A 43 -3.36 -0.92 6.28
C ARG A 43 -4.88 -0.75 6.20
N LEU A 44 -5.51 -0.45 7.34
CA LEU A 44 -6.96 -0.23 7.43
C LEU A 44 -7.39 1.10 6.80
N LEU A 45 -6.52 2.10 6.78
CA LEU A 45 -6.79 3.36 6.11
C LEU A 45 -6.69 3.18 4.58
N ALA A 46 -5.64 2.51 4.11
CA ALA A 46 -5.39 2.25 2.71
C ALA A 46 -6.41 1.29 2.07
N SER A 47 -7.10 0.46 2.85
CA SER A 47 -8.12 -0.46 2.30
C SER A 47 -9.29 0.27 1.63
N GLN A 48 -9.55 1.51 2.02
CA GLN A 48 -10.58 2.35 1.39
C GLN A 48 -10.16 2.77 -0.04
N CYS A 49 -8.86 2.92 -0.30
CA CYS A 49 -8.33 3.32 -1.60
C CYS A 49 -8.54 2.22 -2.66
N PHE A 50 -8.57 0.96 -2.24
CA PHE A 50 -8.65 -0.21 -3.13
C PHE A 50 -10.01 -0.37 -3.80
N GLN A 51 -11.04 0.33 -3.32
CA GLN A 51 -12.35 0.36 -3.97
C GLN A 51 -12.30 1.00 -5.36
N CYS A 52 -11.34 1.92 -5.59
CA CYS A 52 -11.14 2.57 -6.88
C CYS A 52 -9.82 2.14 -7.53
N HIS A 53 -8.73 2.04 -6.77
CA HIS A 53 -7.40 1.73 -7.31
C HIS A 53 -7.10 0.23 -7.46
N GLY A 54 -8.14 -0.61 -7.39
CA GLY A 54 -8.04 -2.05 -7.53
C GLY A 54 -7.44 -2.75 -6.31
N THR A 55 -7.45 -4.08 -6.37
CA THR A 55 -7.00 -4.95 -5.26
C THR A 55 -5.56 -4.62 -4.88
N ASN A 56 -5.33 -4.32 -3.59
CA ASN A 56 -4.03 -3.89 -3.08
C ASN A 56 -3.43 -2.69 -3.84
N GLY A 57 -4.25 -1.83 -4.45
CA GLY A 57 -3.79 -0.67 -5.20
C GLY A 57 -3.15 -1.02 -6.55
N GLN A 58 -3.45 -2.21 -7.08
CA GLN A 58 -3.10 -2.63 -8.43
C GLN A 58 -4.34 -2.50 -9.31
N ALA A 59 -4.39 -1.43 -10.10
CA ALA A 59 -5.55 -1.15 -10.91
C ALA A 59 -5.55 -2.01 -12.19
N VAL A 60 -6.74 -2.47 -12.57
CA VAL A 60 -6.96 -3.22 -13.83
C VAL A 60 -7.55 -2.35 -14.94
N GLY A 61 -7.87 -1.08 -14.65
CA GLY A 61 -8.44 -0.10 -15.56
C GLY A 61 -9.21 1.00 -14.82
N GLY A 62 -9.50 2.11 -15.50
CA GLY A 62 -10.27 3.25 -14.97
C GLY A 62 -9.47 4.19 -14.05
N PHE A 63 -8.81 3.63 -13.03
CA PHE A 63 -7.91 4.35 -12.12
C PHE A 63 -6.47 3.91 -12.32
N GLU A 64 -5.51 4.72 -11.86
CA GLU A 64 -4.09 4.35 -11.86
C GLU A 64 -3.76 3.39 -10.70
N SER A 65 -2.70 2.61 -10.84
CA SER A 65 -2.17 1.85 -9.71
C SER A 65 -1.40 2.78 -8.76
N ILE A 66 -1.51 2.52 -7.46
CA ILE A 66 -0.86 3.30 -6.39
C ILE A 66 0.09 2.44 -5.54
N SER A 67 0.12 1.14 -5.79
CA SER A 67 0.95 0.17 -5.09
C SER A 67 2.42 0.31 -5.45
N GLY A 68 3.30 0.24 -4.44
CA GLY A 68 4.75 0.27 -4.64
C GLY A 68 5.30 1.60 -5.16
N LYS A 69 4.50 2.67 -5.21
CA LYS A 69 4.98 4.05 -5.36
C LYS A 69 5.74 4.45 -4.08
N SER A 70 6.66 5.42 -4.17
CA SER A 70 7.41 5.81 -2.98
C SER A 70 6.50 6.49 -1.94
N ALA A 71 6.73 6.22 -0.66
CA ALA A 71 5.93 6.80 0.42
C ALA A 71 6.00 8.34 0.41
N ARG A 72 7.15 8.91 0.06
CA ARG A 72 7.35 10.35 -0.03
C ARG A 72 6.50 10.96 -1.13
N GLU A 73 6.54 10.40 -2.35
CA GLU A 73 5.76 10.92 -3.48
C GLU A 73 4.26 10.80 -3.23
N LEU A 74 3.81 9.65 -2.73
CA LEU A 74 2.41 9.44 -2.36
C LEU A 74 1.94 10.45 -1.30
N PHE A 75 2.76 10.72 -0.28
CA PHE A 75 2.40 11.64 0.79
C PHE A 75 2.35 13.09 0.30
N GLU A 76 3.33 13.50 -0.50
CA GLU A 76 3.36 14.84 -1.11
C GLU A 76 2.13 15.07 -1.98
N GLU A 77 1.80 14.11 -2.86
CA GLU A 77 0.66 14.18 -3.76
C GLU A 77 -0.68 14.21 -3.00
N LEU A 78 -0.89 13.30 -2.06
CA LEU A 78 -2.10 13.29 -1.23
C LEU A 78 -2.22 14.57 -0.38
N SER A 79 -1.11 15.06 0.17
CA SER A 79 -1.12 16.31 0.92
C SER A 79 -1.47 17.50 0.03
N GLU A 80 -1.03 17.53 -1.22
CA GLU A 80 -1.37 18.61 -2.16
C GLU A 80 -2.85 18.54 -2.53
N MET A 81 -3.35 17.35 -2.88
CA MET A 81 -4.77 17.08 -3.15
C MET A 81 -5.68 17.52 -1.99
N SER A 82 -5.25 17.28 -0.75
CA SER A 82 -6.02 17.68 0.44
C SER A 82 -6.20 19.21 0.57
N LYS A 83 -5.28 20.01 0.01
CA LYS A 83 -5.23 21.47 0.20
C LYS A 83 -5.74 22.24 -1.00
N ARG A 84 -5.48 21.75 -2.22
CA ARG A 84 -5.82 22.42 -3.47
C ARG A 84 -7.33 22.45 -3.71
N ARG A 85 -7.79 23.33 -4.61
CA ARG A 85 -9.19 23.37 -5.05
C ARG A 85 -9.58 22.02 -5.69
N PRO A 86 -10.74 21.41 -5.37
CA PRO A 86 -11.08 20.10 -5.91
C PRO A 86 -11.30 20.18 -7.41
N GLU A 87 -10.61 19.32 -8.13
CA GLU A 87 -10.77 19.11 -9.57
C GLU A 87 -11.30 17.70 -9.86
N GLY A 88 -11.03 16.74 -8.97
CA GLY A 88 -11.50 15.37 -9.10
C GLY A 88 -11.90 14.72 -7.77
N ILE A 89 -12.41 13.49 -7.87
CA ILE A 89 -12.88 12.73 -6.71
C ILE A 89 -11.78 12.49 -5.68
N MET A 90 -10.52 12.30 -6.13
CA MET A 90 -9.40 12.06 -5.23
C MET A 90 -9.03 13.26 -4.37
N ASP A 91 -9.29 14.50 -4.82
CA ASP A 91 -9.09 15.67 -3.97
C ASP A 91 -10.06 15.68 -2.78
N LEU A 92 -11.30 15.24 -3.03
CA LEU A 92 -12.30 15.09 -1.98
C LEU A 92 -11.96 13.93 -1.03
N GLN A 93 -11.44 12.83 -1.56
CA GLN A 93 -10.97 11.70 -0.74
C GLN A 93 -9.78 12.11 0.14
N ALA A 94 -8.77 12.78 -0.42
CA ALA A 94 -7.58 13.19 0.31
C ALA A 94 -7.90 14.16 1.46
N ARG A 95 -8.89 15.05 1.28
CA ARG A 95 -9.40 15.95 2.33
C ARG A 95 -10.03 15.24 3.53
N GLY A 96 -10.48 14.00 3.36
CA GLY A 96 -11.08 13.20 4.42
C GLY A 96 -10.09 12.69 5.46
N TYR A 97 -8.78 12.84 5.20
CA TYR A 97 -7.72 12.32 6.06
C TYR A 97 -6.87 13.44 6.66
N THR A 98 -6.41 13.21 7.87
CA THR A 98 -5.39 14.05 8.53
C THR A 98 -4.01 13.82 7.91
N PRO A 99 -3.05 14.76 8.06
CA PRO A 99 -1.69 14.57 7.58
C PRO A 99 -1.01 13.29 8.10
N ASP A 100 -1.25 12.91 9.36
CA ASP A 100 -0.69 11.69 9.93
C ASP A 100 -1.32 10.43 9.31
N GLN A 101 -2.62 10.46 9.03
CA GLN A 101 -3.30 9.36 8.32
C GLN A 101 -2.81 9.24 6.88
N LEU A 102 -2.63 10.36 6.17
CA LEU A 102 -2.06 10.36 4.83
C LEU A 102 -0.66 9.76 4.83
N ARG A 103 0.18 10.10 5.81
CA ARG A 103 1.52 9.51 5.96
C ARG A 103 1.44 7.99 6.14
N GLN A 104 0.58 7.51 7.04
CA GLN A 104 0.40 6.07 7.27
C GLN A 104 -0.09 5.34 6.02
N ILE A 105 -1.03 5.93 5.27
CA ILE A 105 -1.51 5.38 3.99
C ILE A 105 -0.34 5.26 3.02
N SER A 106 0.42 6.34 2.83
CA SER A 106 1.56 6.38 1.90
C SER A 106 2.67 5.40 2.28
N GLU A 107 3.00 5.30 3.57
CA GLU A 107 3.97 4.32 4.08
C GLU A 107 3.52 2.89 3.81
N TYR A 108 2.25 2.57 4.07
CA TYR A 108 1.73 1.23 3.81
C TYR A 108 1.72 0.88 2.31
N LEU A 109 1.22 1.78 1.45
CA LEU A 109 1.16 1.55 0.01
C LEU A 109 2.55 1.33 -0.62
N ALA A 110 3.58 1.99 -0.08
CA ALA A 110 4.96 1.82 -0.52
C ALA A 110 5.55 0.43 -0.20
N THR A 111 4.98 -0.28 0.78
CA THR A 111 5.39 -1.67 1.09
C THR A 111 4.79 -2.69 0.12
N LEU A 112 3.79 -2.31 -0.68
CA LEU A 112 3.11 -3.22 -1.59
C LEU A 112 3.94 -3.45 -2.87
N PRO A 113 3.78 -4.62 -3.52
CA PRO A 113 4.42 -4.88 -4.82
C PRO A 113 3.99 -3.83 -5.85
N ARG A 114 4.95 -3.30 -6.60
CA ARG A 114 4.68 -2.33 -7.67
C ARG A 114 3.92 -2.99 -8.82
N SER A 115 2.88 -2.31 -9.32
CA SER A 115 2.14 -2.75 -10.50
C SER A 115 2.96 -2.52 -11.77
N GLY A 116 3.21 -3.58 -12.53
CA GLY A 116 3.97 -3.52 -13.80
C GLY A 116 3.26 -2.76 -14.93
N ASN A 117 2.02 -2.30 -14.72
CA ASN A 117 1.25 -1.55 -15.70
C ASN A 117 1.64 -0.05 -15.74
N ASP A 118 2.33 0.44 -14.70
CA ASP A 118 2.68 1.86 -14.55
C ASP A 118 4.02 2.22 -15.21
N ASP A 119 4.81 1.21 -15.60
CA ASP A 119 6.20 1.35 -16.03
C ASP A 119 6.32 2.01 -17.43
N ASN A 120 5.24 2.01 -18.20
CA ASN A 120 5.19 2.66 -19.50
C ASN A 120 5.15 4.20 -19.40
N ASN A 121 4.67 4.77 -18.29
CA ASN A 121 4.54 6.22 -18.15
C ASN A 121 5.83 6.88 -17.63
N GLY A 122 6.54 6.23 -16.69
CA GLY A 122 7.83 6.73 -16.17
C GLY A 122 8.91 6.81 -17.26
N SER A 123 8.98 5.79 -18.12
CA SER A 123 9.87 5.77 -19.29
C SER A 123 9.57 6.90 -20.28
N LEU A 124 8.28 7.19 -20.53
CA LEU A 124 7.87 8.28 -21.40
C LEU A 124 8.23 9.66 -20.83
N VAL A 125 8.05 9.88 -19.52
CA VAL A 125 8.43 11.16 -18.88
C VAL A 125 9.94 11.39 -18.93
N GLU A 126 10.75 10.36 -18.66
CA GLU A 126 12.22 10.42 -18.76
C GLU A 126 12.66 10.70 -20.21
N LYS A 127 12.01 10.04 -21.18
CA LYS A 127 12.29 10.22 -22.62
C LYS A 127 11.93 11.63 -23.10
N VAL A 128 10.76 12.15 -22.74
CA VAL A 128 10.32 13.52 -23.07
C VAL A 128 11.27 14.57 -22.47
N LYS A 129 11.76 14.36 -21.25
CA LYS A 129 12.72 15.27 -20.59
C LYS A 129 14.07 15.27 -21.32
N THR A 130 14.52 14.11 -21.78
CA THR A 130 15.77 13.95 -22.53
C THR A 130 15.67 14.59 -23.91
N GLU A 131 14.57 14.37 -24.64
CA GLU A 131 14.30 14.98 -25.95
C GLU A 131 14.20 16.51 -25.86
N ARG A 132 13.52 17.06 -24.83
CA ARG A 132 13.46 18.52 -24.61
C ARG A 132 14.84 19.12 -24.36
N LYS A 133 15.69 18.48 -23.55
CA LYS A 133 17.06 18.93 -23.29
C LYS A 133 17.90 18.94 -24.57
N GLU A 134 17.80 17.90 -25.39
CA GLU A 134 18.53 17.81 -26.65
C GLU A 134 18.08 18.87 -27.66
N GLN A 135 16.78 19.08 -27.80
CA GLN A 135 16.22 20.13 -28.66
C GLN A 135 16.67 21.54 -28.22
N GLN A 136 16.72 21.78 -26.91
CA GLN A 136 17.18 23.05 -26.36
C GLN A 136 18.68 23.28 -26.60
N ALA A 137 19.50 22.22 -26.49
CA ALA A 137 20.92 22.27 -26.83
C ALA A 137 21.15 22.57 -28.33
N LYS A 138 20.42 21.89 -29.23
CA LYS A 138 20.46 22.14 -30.68
C LYS A 138 20.08 23.58 -31.03
N LYS A 139 19.01 24.11 -30.42
CA LYS A 139 18.56 25.50 -30.63
C LYS A 139 19.62 26.51 -30.18
N ARG A 140 20.25 26.28 -29.02
CA ARG A 140 21.32 27.13 -28.48
C ARG A 140 22.55 27.15 -29.40
N ASN A 141 22.96 25.99 -29.91
CA ASN A 141 24.11 25.87 -30.82
C ASN A 141 23.84 26.53 -32.17
N ARG A 142 22.64 26.36 -32.74
CA ARG A 142 22.24 27.07 -33.98
C ARG A 142 22.26 28.59 -33.80
N LEU A 143 21.80 29.10 -32.65
CA LEU A 143 21.83 30.54 -32.37
C LEU A 143 23.27 31.07 -32.24
N LYS A 144 24.16 30.32 -31.57
CA LYS A 144 25.59 30.65 -31.48
C LYS A 144 26.24 30.74 -32.87
N ALA A 145 26.03 29.73 -33.72
CA ALA A 145 26.55 29.72 -35.08
C ALA A 145 26.02 30.89 -35.94
N ARG A 146 24.74 31.27 -35.80
CA ARG A 146 24.20 32.44 -36.50
C ARG A 146 24.84 33.75 -36.03
N ARG A 147 25.07 33.90 -34.72
CA ARG A 147 25.75 35.09 -34.15
C ARG A 147 27.19 35.19 -34.63
N GLU A 148 27.90 34.07 -34.70
CA GLU A 148 29.27 34.02 -35.18
C GLU A 148 29.39 34.36 -36.68
N ARG A 149 28.50 33.81 -37.51
CA ARG A 149 28.40 34.19 -38.94
C ARG A 149 28.04 35.66 -39.14
N ALA A 150 27.21 36.24 -38.28
CA ALA A 150 26.89 37.66 -38.33
C ALA A 150 28.09 38.53 -37.94
N ARG A 151 28.87 38.11 -36.92
CA ARG A 151 30.11 38.79 -36.52
C ARG A 151 31.18 38.73 -37.62
N SER A 152 31.41 37.56 -38.22
CA SER A 152 32.41 37.41 -39.29
C SER A 152 32.07 38.18 -40.57
N ARG A 153 30.79 38.38 -40.88
CA ARG A 153 30.33 39.28 -41.95
C ARG A 153 30.59 40.75 -41.62
N LYS A 154 30.47 41.14 -40.35
CA LYS A 154 30.69 42.53 -39.91
C LYS A 154 32.17 42.92 -39.89
N THR A 155 33.08 41.98 -39.62
CA THR A 155 34.53 42.22 -39.62
C THR A 155 35.18 42.16 -41.01
N ARG A 156 34.43 41.77 -42.05
CA ARG A 156 34.88 41.73 -43.47
C ARG A 156 34.44 42.94 -44.29
N ARG A 157 33.67 43.86 -43.70
CA ARG A 157 33.33 45.18 -44.26
C ARG A 157 34.16 46.23 -43.55
#